data_AF-W0T987-F1
#
_entry.id   AF-W0T987-F1
#
_cell.length_a   1.000
_cell.length_b   1.000
_cell.length_c   1.000
_cell.angle_alpha   90.00
_cell.angle_beta   90.00
_cell.angle_gamma   90.00
#
_symmetry.space_group_name_H-M   'P 1'
#
loop_
_entity.id
_entity.type
_entity.pdbx_description
1 polymer ?
#
loop_
_entity_poly.entity_id
_entity_poly.type
_entity_poly.pdbx_seq_one_letter_code
_entity_poly.pdbx_strand_id
1 'polypeptide(L)'
;MDDSAVHTLAQLFPDATQTKLRNALASAQGDPNLASTILLSEMSMGRQGETVAQLASMFPDKPRAVLQRVLEDSGSLDAAVEVLLGDASGDSFGDAFGDALPKALPNKREATNQASGKARGLATSQDSGPAIVQKYGYVSKRVAEDLCAQYSDPIRALIQLVYTGTRGTSTSNTGTSTGTSTATNTSDDLSDLLHSPRLSSISPRFLEKALEYFHGDHERTAALLILIAEHNYGKHTGYYRVEPGPGPGPGPGTSSIRQGTSSARSQIKPRFSPSPSTSTIPKAISSPINGTRDGTRDGTRDGPEAGDEPQTLDFHGWLPEDAANTAAQRLARWWATELAQRELNNTRLNQIEAVHVSPVTLVTGRGLHSTGGVPRVRIRVQRMLDELNYVYIEEPSRFTVTGRRRIRQR
;
A
#
# COMPACT_ATOMS: atom_id res chain seq x y z
N MET A 1 15.04 50.03 22.36
CA MET A 1 14.04 48.94 22.48
C MET A 1 13.08 49.35 23.56
N ASP A 2 11.78 49.26 23.28
CA ASP A 2 10.77 49.78 24.20
C ASP A 2 10.65 48.88 25.43
N ASP A 3 11.03 49.39 26.60
CA ASP A 3 10.89 48.67 27.87
C ASP A 3 9.42 48.30 28.17
N SER A 4 8.47 49.02 27.55
CA SER A 4 7.04 48.69 27.61
C SER A 4 6.73 47.31 27.01
N ALA A 5 7.37 46.92 25.90
CA ALA A 5 7.09 45.64 25.25
C ALA A 5 7.64 44.45 26.07
N VAL A 6 8.81 44.65 26.69
CA VAL A 6 9.39 43.67 27.62
C VAL A 6 8.50 43.51 28.86
N HIS A 7 7.91 44.58 29.37
CA HIS A 7 6.97 44.52 30.49
C HIS A 7 5.71 43.72 30.14
N THR A 8 5.12 43.92 28.96
CA THR A 8 3.96 43.15 28.49
C THR A 8 4.27 41.65 28.37
N LEU A 9 5.43 41.30 27.79
CA LEU A 9 5.85 39.89 27.70
C LEU A 9 6.14 39.28 29.07
N ALA A 10 6.68 40.05 30.02
CA ALA A 10 6.91 39.57 31.39
C ALA A 10 5.60 39.27 32.14
N GLN A 11 4.51 39.98 31.83
CA GLN A 11 3.18 39.66 32.37
C GLN A 11 2.60 38.37 31.78
N LEU A 12 2.85 38.09 30.49
CA LEU A 12 2.37 36.88 29.82
C LEU A 12 3.20 35.62 30.14
N PHE A 13 4.50 35.79 30.40
CA PHE A 13 5.45 34.71 30.64
C PHE A 13 6.24 34.97 31.93
N PRO A 14 5.61 34.81 33.12
CA PRO A 14 6.24 35.14 34.40
C PRO A 14 7.50 34.31 34.71
N ASP A 15 7.59 33.10 34.16
CA ASP A 15 8.72 32.19 34.37
C ASP A 15 9.89 32.46 33.39
N ALA A 16 9.70 33.31 32.39
CA ALA A 16 10.72 33.60 31.39
C ALA A 16 11.70 34.68 31.89
N THR A 17 12.99 34.34 31.93
CA THR A 17 14.03 35.32 32.28
C THR A 17 14.04 36.53 31.34
N GLN A 18 14.36 37.71 31.87
CA GLN A 18 14.35 38.96 31.11
C GLN A 18 15.25 38.92 29.86
N THR A 19 16.36 38.16 29.90
CA THR A 19 17.24 37.93 28.75
C THR A 19 16.54 37.19 27.62
N LYS A 20 15.75 36.15 27.95
CA LYS A 20 14.96 35.42 26.94
C LYS A 20 13.90 36.31 26.30
N LEU A 21 13.21 37.11 27.11
CA LEU A 21 12.21 38.05 26.61
C LEU A 21 12.82 39.07 25.63
N ARG A 22 13.98 39.64 25.97
CA ARG A 22 14.70 40.58 25.11
C ARG A 22 15.22 39.92 23.83
N ASN A 23 15.70 38.68 23.91
CA ASN A 23 16.15 37.94 22.73
C ASN A 23 14.98 37.62 21.78
N ALA A 24 13.84 37.16 22.31
CA ALA A 24 12.65 36.90 21.51
C ALA A 24 12.13 38.19 20.85
N LEU A 25 12.13 39.31 21.58
CA LEU A 25 11.75 40.61 21.04
C LEU A 25 12.72 41.10 19.95
N ALA A 26 14.03 40.86 20.12
CA ALA A 26 15.04 41.17 19.11
C ALA A 26 14.83 40.33 17.84
N SER A 27 14.56 39.03 17.98
CA SER A 27 14.22 38.13 16.87
C SER A 27 12.92 38.51 16.17
N ALA A 28 11.95 39.05 16.91
CA ALA A 28 10.67 39.52 16.40
C ALA A 28 10.70 40.97 15.89
N GLN A 29 11.89 41.58 15.76
CA GLN A 29 12.05 42.97 15.30
C GLN A 29 11.24 44.00 16.13
N GLY A 30 11.04 43.74 17.42
CA GLY A 30 10.29 44.62 18.32
C GLY A 30 8.78 44.33 18.43
N ASP A 31 8.23 43.39 17.66
CA ASP A 31 6.80 43.03 17.74
C ASP A 31 6.52 42.08 18.92
N PRO A 32 5.76 42.50 19.95
CA PRO A 32 5.45 41.66 21.11
C PRO A 32 4.58 40.44 20.77
N ASN A 33 3.70 40.53 19.75
CA ASN A 33 2.85 39.41 19.37
C ASN A 33 3.69 38.30 18.72
N LEU A 34 4.56 38.66 17.79
CA LEU A 34 5.48 37.70 17.18
C LEU A 34 6.46 37.13 18.21
N ALA A 35 7.00 37.96 19.11
CA ALA A 35 7.84 37.49 20.22
C ALA A 35 7.13 36.46 21.12
N SER A 36 5.83 36.67 21.39
CA SER A 36 5.02 35.70 22.15
C SER A 36 4.89 34.35 21.45
N THR A 37 4.73 34.34 20.12
CA THR A 37 4.66 33.09 19.34
C THR A 37 6.00 32.34 19.32
N ILE A 38 7.12 33.07 19.26
CA ILE A 38 8.47 32.48 19.36
C ILE A 38 8.66 31.83 20.73
N LEU A 39 8.30 32.53 21.81
CA LEU A 39 8.41 32.02 23.18
C LEU A 39 7.52 30.79 23.41
N LEU A 40 6.29 30.79 22.90
CA LEU A 40 5.40 29.62 22.96
C LEU A 40 6.00 28.41 22.23
N SER A 41 6.53 28.63 21.02
CA SER A 41 7.20 27.57 20.26
C SER A 41 8.43 27.02 21.00
N GLU A 42 9.24 27.89 21.60
CA GLU A 42 10.42 27.49 22.38
C GLU A 42 10.05 26.72 23.66
N MET A 43 9.00 27.14 24.37
CA MET A 43 8.49 26.42 25.55
C MET A 43 7.94 25.04 25.19
N SER A 44 7.40 24.89 23.97
CA SER A 44 6.97 23.60 23.43
C SER A 44 8.17 22.67 23.20
N MET A 45 9.26 23.22 22.66
CA MET A 45 10.50 22.46 22.38
C MET A 45 11.29 22.12 23.65
N GLY A 46 11.30 22.98 24.66
CA GLY A 46 11.96 22.72 25.94
C GLY A 46 11.36 21.51 26.68
N ARG A 47 10.03 21.38 26.64
CA ARG A 47 9.32 20.23 27.24
C ARG A 47 9.67 18.91 26.56
N GLN A 48 9.96 18.91 25.26
CA GLN A 48 10.37 17.69 24.57
C GLN A 48 11.66 17.11 25.16
N GLY A 49 12.63 17.95 25.51
CA GLY A 49 13.88 17.51 26.13
C GLY A 49 13.67 16.82 27.49
N GLU A 50 12.74 17.35 28.29
CA GLU A 50 12.37 16.78 29.59
C GLU A 50 11.60 15.47 29.44
N THR A 51 10.67 15.39 28.49
CA THR A 51 9.94 14.14 28.20
C THR A 51 10.85 13.04 27.64
N VAL A 52 11.87 13.37 26.84
CA VAL A 52 12.86 12.38 26.38
C VAL A 52 13.73 11.90 27.55
N ALA A 53 14.08 12.78 28.49
CA ALA A 53 14.79 12.38 29.71
C ALA A 53 13.92 11.47 30.60
N GLN A 54 12.62 11.75 30.70
CA GLN A 54 11.66 10.92 31.42
C GLN A 54 11.50 9.53 30.76
N LEU A 55 11.39 9.45 29.43
CA LEU A 55 11.41 8.18 28.69
C LEU A 55 12.73 7.42 28.89
N ALA A 56 13.87 8.11 28.87
CA ALA A 56 15.17 7.48 29.11
C ALA A 56 15.30 6.92 30.54
N SER A 57 14.60 7.53 31.52
CA SER A 57 14.51 6.98 32.87
C SER A 57 13.59 5.76 32.97
N MET A 58 12.56 5.66 32.13
CA MET A 58 11.63 4.51 32.11
C MET A 58 12.17 3.34 31.28
N PHE A 59 12.97 3.61 30.25
CA PHE A 59 13.51 2.62 29.32
C PHE A 59 15.04 2.77 29.17
N PRO A 60 15.83 2.42 30.21
CA PRO A 60 17.28 2.61 30.20
C PRO A 60 18.01 1.81 29.12
N ASP A 61 17.41 0.71 28.64
CA ASP A 61 18.01 -0.17 27.63
C ASP A 61 17.84 0.34 26.19
N LYS A 62 17.00 1.36 25.97
CA LYS A 62 16.71 1.89 24.63
C LYS A 62 17.56 3.13 24.33
N PRO A 63 18.20 3.22 23.15
CA PRO A 63 18.96 4.40 22.77
C PRO A 63 18.09 5.66 22.73
N ARG A 64 18.63 6.78 23.22
CA ARG A 64 17.90 8.07 23.29
C ARG A 64 17.36 8.54 21.94
N ALA A 65 18.04 8.21 20.84
CA ALA A 65 17.58 8.50 19.48
C ALA A 65 16.27 7.77 19.11
N VAL A 66 16.10 6.53 19.57
CA VAL A 66 14.86 5.76 19.36
C VAL A 66 13.72 6.38 20.19
N LEU A 67 14.01 6.73 21.45
CA LEU A 67 13.02 7.36 22.33
C LEU A 67 12.54 8.72 21.79
N GLN A 68 13.46 9.53 21.24
CA GLN A 68 13.11 10.80 20.61
C GLN A 68 12.21 10.59 19.39
N ARG A 69 12.55 9.64 18.52
CA ARG A 69 11.74 9.34 17.33
C ARG A 69 10.34 8.86 17.69
N VAL A 70 10.22 7.94 18.64
CA VAL A 70 8.92 7.42 19.07
C VAL A 70 8.07 8.52 19.71
N LEU A 71 8.68 9.44 20.46
CA LEU A 71 7.98 10.60 21.03
C LEU A 71 7.50 11.57 19.93
N GLU A 72 8.34 11.83 18.93
CA GLU A 72 7.99 12.67 17.77
C GLU A 72 6.82 12.06 16.97
N ASP A 73 6.84 10.75 16.73
CA ASP A 73 5.80 10.04 15.99
C ASP A 73 4.48 9.91 16.78
N SER A 74 4.56 9.77 18.11
CA SER A 74 3.39 9.55 18.97
C SER A 74 2.73 10.84 19.46
N GLY A 75 3.45 11.97 19.45
CA GLY A 75 2.95 13.29 19.85
C GLY A 75 2.64 13.48 21.34
N SER A 76 2.70 12.43 22.16
CA SER A 76 2.52 12.48 23.61
C SER A 76 3.38 11.42 24.33
N LEU A 77 3.72 11.69 25.59
CA LEU A 77 4.50 10.78 26.42
C LEU A 77 3.80 9.43 26.62
N ASP A 78 2.52 9.45 26.95
CA ASP A 78 1.74 8.23 27.25
C ASP A 78 1.64 7.31 26.02
N ALA A 79 1.38 7.87 24.84
CA ALA A 79 1.36 7.11 23.60
C ALA A 79 2.74 6.54 23.24
N ALA A 80 3.82 7.30 23.49
CA ALA A 80 5.18 6.81 23.29
C ALA A 80 5.52 5.63 24.24
N VAL A 81 5.07 5.68 25.49
CA VAL A 81 5.21 4.58 26.46
C VAL A 81 4.45 3.34 25.98
N GLU A 82 3.22 3.49 25.49
CA GLU A 82 2.41 2.38 24.96
C GLU A 82 3.12 1.67 23.78
N VAL A 83 3.67 2.44 22.83
CA VAL A 83 4.44 1.90 21.71
C VAL A 83 5.69 1.15 22.20
N LEU A 84 6.45 1.74 23.13
CA LEU A 84 7.69 1.13 23.65
C LEU A 84 7.45 -0.12 24.48
N LEU A 85 6.29 -0.24 25.14
CA LEU A 85 5.87 -1.44 25.87
C LEU A 85 5.35 -2.53 24.92
N GLY A 86 4.68 -2.18 23.83
CA GLY A 86 4.23 -3.13 22.81
C GLY A 86 5.40 -3.88 22.15
N ASP A 87 6.52 -3.18 21.95
CA ASP A 87 7.77 -3.72 21.39
C ASP A 87 8.48 -4.72 22.33
N ALA A 88 8.14 -4.78 23.61
CA ALA A 88 8.77 -5.71 24.56
C ALA A 88 8.31 -7.17 24.37
N SER A 89 7.32 -7.42 23.51
CA SER A 89 6.67 -8.73 23.38
C SER A 89 7.36 -9.71 22.42
N GLY A 90 8.41 -9.33 21.68
CA GLY A 90 9.10 -10.30 20.83
C GLY A 90 10.09 -9.71 19.82
N ASP A 91 11.32 -10.26 19.86
CA ASP A 91 12.34 -10.31 18.82
C ASP A 91 13.23 -9.08 18.51
N SER A 92 14.37 -9.09 19.20
CA SER A 92 15.73 -8.77 18.71
C SER A 92 15.89 -7.67 17.65
N PHE A 93 16.01 -6.42 18.12
CA PHE A 93 16.63 -5.30 17.42
C PHE A 93 18.14 -5.20 17.76
N GLY A 94 18.86 -6.32 17.66
CA GLY A 94 20.32 -6.39 17.89
C GLY A 94 21.03 -6.68 16.57
N ASP A 95 22.21 -6.07 16.39
CA ASP A 95 23.14 -6.27 15.27
C ASP A 95 22.90 -5.46 13.99
N ALA A 96 22.81 -4.13 14.10
CA ALA A 96 23.12 -3.28 12.96
C ALA A 96 23.64 -1.87 13.27
N PHE A 97 24.27 -1.57 14.42
CA PHE A 97 24.95 -0.27 14.59
C PHE A 97 26.11 -0.34 15.60
N GLY A 98 27.25 -0.86 15.14
CA GLY A 98 28.53 -0.77 15.82
C GLY A 98 29.39 0.38 15.26
N ASP A 99 29.61 1.38 16.12
CA ASP A 99 30.77 2.27 16.25
C ASP A 99 31.59 2.70 15.02
N ALA A 100 31.50 4.00 14.70
CA ALA A 100 32.64 4.80 14.25
C ALA A 100 32.39 6.30 14.48
N LEU A 101 32.91 6.83 15.59
CA LEU A 101 33.11 8.28 15.80
C LEU A 101 34.62 8.58 15.66
N PRO A 102 35.06 9.49 14.77
CA PRO A 102 36.47 9.64 14.46
C PRO A 102 37.17 10.61 15.43
N LYS A 103 38.36 10.23 15.91
CA LYS A 103 39.33 11.17 16.51
C LYS A 103 40.50 11.40 15.54
N ALA A 104 40.76 12.69 15.32
CA ALA A 104 42.02 13.35 14.97
C ALA A 104 42.74 13.01 13.64
N LEU A 105 42.92 14.08 12.84
CA LEU A 105 43.85 14.26 11.72
C LEU A 105 45.32 13.90 12.09
N PRO A 106 46.16 13.46 11.12
CA PRO A 106 46.90 14.43 10.31
C PRO A 106 47.06 14.10 8.81
N ASN A 107 47.36 15.17 8.08
CA ASN A 107 47.77 15.33 6.68
C ASN A 107 48.53 14.16 6.00
N LYS A 108 48.22 13.90 4.71
CA LYS A 108 49.08 14.18 3.52
C LYS A 108 48.90 13.14 2.39
N ARG A 109 48.39 13.62 1.25
CA ARG A 109 48.59 13.26 -0.17
C ARG A 109 48.66 11.78 -0.66
N GLU A 110 47.87 11.57 -1.72
CA GLU A 110 48.10 10.80 -2.96
C GLU A 110 47.87 9.27 -3.03
N ALA A 111 47.04 8.94 -4.03
CA ALA A 111 47.00 7.76 -4.91
C ALA A 111 46.59 6.37 -4.38
N THR A 112 45.42 5.94 -4.89
CA THR A 112 45.15 4.66 -5.60
C THR A 112 45.59 3.33 -4.95
N ASN A 113 44.64 2.56 -4.40
CA ASN A 113 44.20 1.23 -4.89
C ASN A 113 43.45 0.41 -3.82
N GLN A 114 42.35 -0.18 -4.28
CA GLN A 114 41.80 -1.53 -4.04
C GLN A 114 41.81 -2.22 -2.66
N ALA A 115 40.70 -2.96 -2.48
CA ALA A 115 40.35 -4.02 -1.50
C ALA A 115 39.67 -3.50 -0.22
N SER A 116 38.59 -4.09 0.32
CA SER A 116 37.78 -5.27 -0.02
C SER A 116 36.57 -5.28 0.94
N GLY A 117 35.38 -5.72 0.50
CA GLY A 117 34.26 -6.08 1.38
C GLY A 117 33.18 -6.83 0.60
N LYS A 118 33.12 -8.16 0.77
CA LYS A 118 32.56 -9.14 -0.18
C LYS A 118 31.43 -9.96 0.47
N ALA A 119 30.17 -9.60 0.19
CA ALA A 119 28.90 -10.38 0.25
C ALA A 119 27.74 -9.37 0.07
N ARG A 120 26.68 -9.51 -0.74
CA ARG A 120 26.10 -10.55 -1.60
C ARG A 120 25.45 -9.80 -2.78
N GLY A 121 25.69 -10.24 -4.02
CA GLY A 121 25.17 -9.60 -5.23
C GLY A 121 23.73 -10.04 -5.54
N LEU A 122 22.78 -9.13 -5.39
CA LEU A 122 21.47 -9.21 -6.06
C LEU A 122 21.35 -8.00 -7.00
N ALA A 123 21.13 -8.32 -8.28
CA ALA A 123 20.89 -7.44 -9.44
C ALA A 123 21.65 -6.10 -9.44
N THR A 124 22.79 -6.03 -10.14
CA THR A 124 23.36 -4.73 -10.52
C THR A 124 22.43 -4.08 -11.56
N SER A 125 22.37 -2.75 -11.61
CA SER A 125 21.51 -1.99 -12.54
C SER A 125 21.82 -2.20 -14.04
N GLN A 126 22.66 -3.19 -14.38
CA GLN A 126 23.04 -3.58 -15.73
C GLN A 126 22.38 -4.87 -16.21
N ASP A 127 21.69 -5.63 -15.35
CA ASP A 127 21.03 -6.85 -15.78
C ASP A 127 19.84 -6.49 -16.69
N SER A 128 19.90 -6.90 -17.96
CA SER A 128 18.79 -6.74 -18.89
C SER A 128 17.56 -7.49 -18.39
N GLY A 129 16.34 -6.98 -18.65
CA GLY A 129 15.09 -7.61 -18.22
C GLY A 129 15.04 -9.14 -18.46
N PRO A 130 15.41 -9.64 -19.65
CA PRO A 130 15.47 -11.08 -19.93
C PRO A 130 16.49 -11.84 -19.07
N ALA A 131 17.61 -11.23 -18.67
CA ALA A 131 18.60 -11.86 -17.80
C ALA A 131 18.04 -12.10 -16.39
N ILE A 132 17.22 -11.19 -15.87
CA ILE A 132 16.52 -11.36 -14.58
C ILE A 132 15.54 -12.54 -14.68
N VAL A 133 14.73 -12.60 -15.74
CA VAL A 133 13.76 -13.70 -15.95
C VAL A 133 14.48 -15.04 -16.13
N GLN A 134 15.59 -15.07 -16.88
CA GLN A 134 16.40 -16.26 -17.06
C GLN A 134 17.01 -16.75 -15.73
N LYS A 135 17.59 -15.83 -14.95
CA LYS A 135 18.29 -16.15 -13.70
C LYS A 135 17.36 -16.69 -12.62
N TYR A 136 16.23 -16.02 -12.39
CA TYR A 136 15.31 -16.39 -11.31
C TYR A 136 14.21 -17.35 -11.76
N GLY A 137 13.86 -17.37 -13.04
CA GLY A 137 12.86 -18.29 -13.61
C GLY A 137 13.44 -19.61 -14.09
N TYR A 138 14.77 -19.76 -14.20
CA TYR A 138 15.43 -20.97 -14.72
C TYR A 138 14.91 -21.40 -16.11
N VAL A 139 14.50 -20.43 -16.92
CA VAL A 139 14.01 -20.65 -18.29
C VAL A 139 15.08 -20.40 -19.33
N SER A 140 14.87 -20.91 -20.55
CA SER A 140 15.76 -20.60 -21.67
C SER A 140 15.70 -19.12 -22.03
N LYS A 141 16.79 -18.59 -22.59
CA LYS A 141 16.89 -17.18 -23.01
C LYS A 141 15.72 -16.77 -23.94
N ARG A 142 15.31 -17.65 -24.86
CA ARG A 142 14.19 -17.40 -25.77
C ARG A 142 12.86 -17.22 -25.04
N VAL A 143 12.57 -18.08 -24.05
CA VAL A 143 11.34 -17.97 -23.24
C VAL A 143 11.37 -16.70 -22.39
N ALA A 144 12.53 -16.33 -21.85
CA ALA A 144 12.71 -15.08 -21.12
C ALA A 144 12.47 -13.85 -22.00
N GLU A 145 13.00 -13.84 -23.23
CA GLU A 145 12.78 -12.77 -24.21
C GLU A 145 11.31 -12.67 -24.63
N ASP A 146 10.65 -13.79 -24.92
CA ASP A 146 9.23 -13.84 -25.30
C ASP A 146 8.34 -13.31 -24.16
N LEU A 147 8.64 -13.69 -22.90
CA LEU A 147 7.92 -13.19 -21.73
C LEU A 147 8.17 -11.69 -21.49
N CYS A 148 9.41 -11.22 -21.63
CA CYS A 148 9.71 -9.77 -21.53
C CYS A 148 9.11 -8.97 -22.69
N ALA A 149 8.87 -9.58 -23.85
CA ALA A 149 8.14 -8.93 -24.94
C ALA A 149 6.64 -8.83 -24.64
N GLN A 150 6.06 -9.83 -23.96
CA GLN A 150 4.66 -9.83 -23.56
C GLN A 150 4.39 -8.94 -22.34
N TYR A 151 5.31 -8.88 -21.39
CA TYR A 151 5.20 -8.09 -20.17
C TYR A 151 6.31 -7.04 -20.14
N SER A 152 5.93 -5.76 -20.10
CA SER A 152 6.87 -4.62 -20.01
C SER A 152 7.80 -4.66 -18.78
N ASP A 153 7.57 -5.58 -17.85
CA ASP A 153 8.22 -5.66 -16.56
C ASP A 153 8.71 -7.09 -16.29
N PRO A 154 10.03 -7.30 -16.06
CA PRO A 154 10.60 -8.64 -15.89
C PRO A 154 10.10 -9.35 -14.62
N ILE A 155 9.74 -8.62 -13.56
CA ILE A 155 9.24 -9.25 -12.33
C ILE A 155 7.81 -9.72 -12.52
N ARG A 156 7.00 -8.98 -13.27
CA ARG A 156 5.66 -9.44 -13.67
C ARG A 156 5.74 -10.67 -14.57
N ALA A 157 6.68 -10.69 -15.51
CA ALA A 157 6.95 -11.87 -16.34
C ALA A 157 7.30 -13.10 -15.49
N LEU A 158 8.12 -12.94 -14.44
CA LEU A 158 8.45 -14.03 -13.50
C LEU A 158 7.23 -14.52 -12.70
N ILE A 159 6.44 -13.59 -12.16
CA ILE A 159 5.20 -13.95 -11.44
C ILE A 159 4.26 -14.72 -12.38
N GLN A 160 4.12 -14.25 -13.62
CA GLN A 160 3.32 -14.92 -14.64
C GLN A 160 3.84 -16.34 -14.93
N LEU A 161 5.15 -16.48 -15.12
CA LEU A 161 5.80 -17.74 -15.43
C LEU A 161 5.55 -18.81 -14.35
N VAL A 162 5.59 -18.42 -13.08
CA VAL A 162 5.28 -19.30 -11.95
C VAL A 162 3.83 -19.76 -11.99
N TYR A 163 2.89 -18.85 -12.27
CA TYR A 163 1.47 -19.18 -12.33
C TYR A 163 1.06 -20.00 -13.55
N THR A 164 1.65 -19.74 -14.73
CA THR A 164 1.37 -20.52 -15.94
C THR A 164 1.96 -21.91 -15.86
N GLY A 165 2.95 -22.14 -14.98
CA GLY A 165 3.62 -23.43 -14.85
C GLY A 165 4.27 -23.87 -16.16
N THR A 166 4.55 -22.94 -17.08
CA THR A 166 5.23 -23.25 -18.34
C THR A 166 6.65 -23.64 -18.02
N ARG A 167 6.83 -24.95 -17.80
CA ARG A 167 8.14 -25.57 -17.62
C ARG A 167 8.94 -25.27 -18.87
N GLY A 168 10.04 -24.52 -18.72
CA GLY A 168 11.10 -24.60 -19.70
C GLY A 168 11.45 -26.09 -19.79
N THR A 169 11.35 -26.68 -20.98
CA THR A 169 11.83 -28.04 -21.20
C THR A 169 13.34 -28.01 -21.03
N SER A 170 13.79 -28.04 -19.78
CA SER A 170 15.19 -28.23 -19.45
C SER A 170 15.54 -29.59 -20.01
N THR A 171 16.29 -29.57 -21.12
CA THR A 171 17.00 -30.72 -21.65
C THR A 171 17.74 -31.33 -20.48
N SER A 172 17.24 -32.47 -20.01
CA SER A 172 17.75 -33.21 -18.86
C SER A 172 19.19 -33.62 -19.14
N ASN A 173 20.13 -32.80 -18.70
CA ASN A 173 21.51 -33.25 -18.54
C ASN A 173 21.57 -33.94 -17.18
N THR A 174 21.19 -35.22 -17.16
CA THR A 174 21.26 -36.09 -15.99
C THR A 174 22.73 -36.37 -15.67
N GLY A 175 23.39 -35.41 -15.03
CA GLY A 175 24.62 -35.62 -14.29
C GLY A 175 24.26 -36.16 -12.91
N THR A 176 24.45 -37.46 -12.71
CA THR A 176 24.21 -38.20 -11.48
C THR A 176 25.06 -37.62 -10.34
N SER A 177 24.47 -36.69 -9.57
CA SER A 177 24.99 -36.27 -8.27
C SER A 177 24.21 -37.02 -7.19
N THR A 178 24.77 -38.16 -6.78
CA THR A 178 24.39 -38.88 -5.56
C THR A 178 24.79 -38.04 -4.35
N GLY A 179 23.90 -37.14 -3.93
CA GLY A 179 23.97 -36.42 -2.66
C GLY A 179 22.85 -36.91 -1.75
N THR A 180 23.23 -37.54 -0.64
CA THR A 180 22.37 -38.05 0.43
C THR A 180 21.43 -36.99 0.98
N SER A 181 20.13 -37.31 0.99
CA SER A 181 19.03 -36.50 1.49
C SER A 181 19.13 -36.21 2.99
N THR A 182 19.43 -34.96 3.35
CA THR A 182 19.09 -34.35 4.65
C THR A 182 17.77 -33.60 4.49
N ALA A 183 16.65 -34.31 4.57
CA ALA A 183 15.32 -33.82 4.16
C ALA A 183 14.45 -33.26 5.30
N THR A 184 14.98 -32.95 6.48
CA THR A 184 14.13 -32.62 7.64
C THR A 184 14.28 -31.21 8.22
N ASN A 185 15.28 -30.41 7.80
CA ASN A 185 15.51 -29.10 8.43
C ASN A 185 15.18 -27.89 7.54
N THR A 186 14.90 -28.08 6.25
CA THR A 186 14.69 -26.94 5.32
C THR A 186 13.27 -26.37 5.35
N SER A 187 12.32 -27.07 5.98
CA SER A 187 10.94 -26.59 6.13
C SER A 187 10.84 -25.45 7.14
N ASP A 188 11.73 -25.43 8.15
CA ASP A 188 11.73 -24.41 9.20
C ASP A 188 12.33 -23.10 8.66
N ASP A 189 13.42 -23.18 7.88
CA ASP A 189 14.09 -22.00 7.32
C ASP A 189 13.18 -21.13 6.44
N LEU A 190 12.30 -21.74 5.64
CA LEU A 190 11.35 -20.99 4.79
C LEU A 190 10.21 -20.40 5.63
N SER A 191 9.80 -21.10 6.69
CA SER A 191 8.77 -20.61 7.62
C SER A 191 9.28 -19.37 8.36
N ASP A 192 10.53 -19.36 8.80
CA ASP A 192 11.15 -18.20 9.45
C ASP A 192 11.27 -17.00 8.50
N LEU A 193 11.60 -17.23 7.24
CA LEU A 193 11.61 -16.19 6.20
C LEU A 193 10.23 -15.54 6.01
N LEU A 194 9.15 -16.31 6.06
CA LEU A 194 7.78 -15.81 5.88
C LEU A 194 7.30 -14.91 7.03
N HIS A 195 7.87 -15.06 8.22
CA HIS A 195 7.60 -14.16 9.35
C HIS A 195 8.24 -12.78 9.18
N SER A 196 9.14 -12.61 8.19
CA SER A 196 9.71 -11.29 7.92
C SER A 196 8.63 -10.32 7.39
N PRO A 197 8.53 -9.10 7.94
CA PRO A 197 7.48 -8.15 7.57
C PRO A 197 7.53 -7.74 6.09
N ARG A 198 8.67 -7.89 5.41
CA ARG A 198 8.82 -7.61 3.98
C ARG A 198 8.11 -8.64 3.10
N LEU A 199 8.14 -9.92 3.47
CA LEU A 199 7.50 -10.99 2.71
C LEU A 199 6.00 -11.09 3.00
N SER A 200 5.49 -10.45 4.06
CA SER A 200 4.05 -10.40 4.38
C SER A 200 3.17 -9.82 3.26
N SER A 201 3.75 -9.04 2.35
CA SER A 201 3.07 -8.48 1.19
C SER A 201 2.83 -9.48 0.05
N ILE A 202 3.46 -10.66 0.10
CA ILE A 202 3.34 -11.73 -0.89
C ILE A 202 2.21 -12.68 -0.51
N SER A 203 1.40 -13.07 -1.48
CA SER A 203 0.25 -13.94 -1.24
C SER A 203 0.71 -15.37 -0.88
N PRO A 204 0.08 -16.03 0.11
CA PRO A 204 0.39 -17.42 0.45
C PRO A 204 0.16 -18.39 -0.71
N ARG A 205 -0.81 -18.11 -1.58
CA ARG A 205 -1.08 -18.92 -2.77
C ARG A 205 0.03 -18.84 -3.81
N PHE A 206 0.67 -17.68 -3.95
CA PHE A 206 1.83 -17.54 -4.83
C PHE A 206 3.00 -18.38 -4.32
N LEU A 207 3.23 -18.38 -2.99
CA LEU A 207 4.27 -19.20 -2.38
C LEU A 207 4.09 -20.69 -2.69
N GLU A 208 2.89 -21.23 -2.50
CA GLU A 208 2.57 -22.63 -2.85
C GLU A 208 2.88 -22.93 -4.32
N LYS A 209 2.53 -22.00 -5.22
CA LYS A 209 2.80 -22.13 -6.67
C LYS A 209 4.29 -22.01 -7.00
N ALA A 210 5.03 -21.14 -6.31
CA ALA A 210 6.47 -21.02 -6.48
C ALA A 210 7.19 -22.29 -6.02
N LEU A 211 6.79 -22.86 -4.89
CA LEU A 211 7.31 -24.16 -4.43
C LEU A 211 6.98 -25.28 -5.40
N GLU A 212 5.76 -25.33 -5.93
CA GLU A 212 5.36 -26.29 -6.98
C GLU A 212 6.22 -26.11 -8.25
N TYR A 213 6.45 -24.86 -8.66
CA TYR A 213 7.25 -24.50 -9.83
C TYR A 213 8.71 -24.94 -9.68
N PHE A 214 9.30 -24.74 -8.50
CA PHE A 214 10.68 -25.12 -8.21
C PHE A 214 10.85 -26.52 -7.62
N HIS A 215 9.83 -27.38 -7.71
CA HIS A 215 9.88 -28.76 -7.20
C HIS A 215 10.27 -28.87 -5.72
N GLY A 216 9.84 -27.91 -4.89
CA GLY A 216 10.18 -27.84 -3.48
C GLY A 216 11.62 -27.35 -3.20
N ASP A 217 12.30 -26.73 -4.17
CA ASP A 217 13.58 -26.05 -3.91
C ASP A 217 13.32 -24.73 -3.15
N HIS A 218 13.58 -24.77 -1.84
CA HIS A 218 13.32 -23.68 -0.90
C HIS A 218 14.27 -22.50 -1.15
N GLU A 219 15.52 -22.74 -1.56
CA GLU A 219 16.50 -21.69 -1.82
C GLU A 219 16.11 -20.84 -3.03
N ARG A 220 15.68 -21.50 -4.13
CA ARG A 220 15.20 -20.80 -5.32
C ARG A 220 13.94 -20.02 -5.05
N THR A 221 13.03 -20.62 -4.29
CA THR A 221 11.78 -19.98 -3.88
C THR A 221 12.09 -18.73 -3.05
N ALA A 222 12.94 -18.83 -2.04
CA ALA A 222 13.35 -17.70 -1.21
C ALA A 222 14.01 -16.59 -2.03
N ALA A 223 14.91 -16.93 -2.97
CA ALA A 223 15.55 -15.96 -3.85
C ALA A 223 14.54 -15.18 -4.71
N LEU A 224 13.51 -15.86 -5.24
CA LEU A 224 12.44 -15.22 -5.99
C LEU A 224 11.57 -14.31 -5.09
N LEU A 225 11.24 -14.74 -3.88
CA LEU A 225 10.43 -13.95 -2.94
C LEU A 225 11.15 -12.68 -2.51
N ILE A 226 12.45 -12.77 -2.22
CA ILE A 226 13.29 -11.61 -1.87
C ILE A 226 13.29 -10.62 -3.04
N LEU A 227 13.50 -11.08 -4.28
CA LEU A 227 13.45 -10.22 -5.46
C LEU A 227 12.10 -9.49 -5.59
N ILE A 228 10.98 -10.21 -5.41
CA ILE A 228 9.64 -9.62 -5.48
C ILE A 228 9.44 -8.57 -4.38
N ALA A 229 9.91 -8.83 -3.17
CA ALA A 229 9.78 -7.92 -2.04
C ALA A 229 10.67 -6.67 -2.19
N GLU A 230 11.91 -6.82 -2.62
CA GLU A 230 12.86 -5.72 -2.86
C GLU A 230 12.32 -4.69 -3.86
N HIS A 231 11.59 -5.15 -4.87
CA HIS A 231 10.99 -4.29 -5.88
C HIS A 231 9.55 -3.85 -5.56
N ASN A 232 9.00 -4.19 -4.39
CA ASN A 232 7.62 -3.88 -3.98
C ASN A 232 6.53 -4.47 -4.89
N TYR A 233 6.75 -5.67 -5.43
CA TYR A 233 5.80 -6.39 -6.29
C TYR A 233 4.86 -7.33 -5.53
N GLY A 234 4.90 -7.37 -4.19
CA GLY A 234 4.04 -8.24 -3.37
C GLY A 234 2.56 -8.15 -3.75
N LYS A 235 2.04 -6.93 -3.98
CA LYS A 235 0.65 -6.68 -4.42
C LYS A 235 0.24 -7.41 -5.72
N HIS A 236 1.19 -7.73 -6.60
CA HIS A 236 0.93 -8.44 -7.86
C HIS A 236 0.85 -9.95 -7.71
N THR A 237 1.21 -10.49 -6.56
CA THR A 237 1.13 -11.92 -6.26
C THR A 237 -0.26 -12.37 -5.78
N GLY A 238 -1.17 -11.44 -5.43
CA GLY A 238 -2.52 -11.80 -4.95
C GLY A 238 -3.57 -11.96 -6.04
N TYR A 239 -3.40 -11.28 -7.17
CA TYR A 239 -4.39 -11.17 -8.24
C TYR A 239 -3.86 -11.80 -9.52
N TYR A 240 -3.74 -13.12 -9.53
CA TYR A 240 -3.56 -13.83 -10.78
C TYR A 240 -4.90 -14.37 -11.26
N ARG A 241 -5.53 -13.62 -12.15
CA ARG A 241 -6.52 -14.17 -13.04
C ARG A 241 -5.74 -14.78 -14.20
N VAL A 242 -5.89 -16.08 -14.43
CA VAL A 242 -5.50 -16.67 -15.71
C VAL A 242 -6.38 -15.97 -16.73
N GLU A 243 -5.92 -14.84 -17.28
CA GLU A 243 -6.50 -14.32 -18.51
C GLU A 243 -6.34 -15.47 -19.50
N PRO A 244 -7.43 -16.04 -20.02
CA PRO A 244 -7.31 -17.05 -21.06
C PRO A 244 -6.56 -16.36 -22.18
N GLY A 245 -5.26 -16.69 -22.32
CA GLY A 245 -4.45 -16.16 -23.39
C GLY A 245 -5.20 -16.36 -24.70
N PRO A 246 -4.99 -15.50 -25.71
CA PRO A 246 -5.65 -15.62 -27.01
C PRO A 246 -5.36 -17.02 -27.53
N GLY A 247 -6.31 -17.93 -27.31
CA GLY A 247 -6.18 -19.30 -27.74
C GLY A 247 -5.96 -19.25 -29.25
N PRO A 248 -5.12 -20.13 -29.80
CA PRO A 248 -5.03 -20.25 -31.25
C PRO A 248 -6.47 -20.43 -31.75
N GLY A 249 -6.94 -19.46 -32.54
CA GLY A 249 -8.32 -19.41 -32.99
C GLY A 249 -8.72 -20.75 -33.60
N PRO A 250 -10.00 -21.15 -33.49
CA PRO A 250 -10.46 -22.43 -34.01
C PRO A 250 -10.13 -22.49 -35.51
N GLY A 251 -9.12 -23.28 -35.85
CA GLY A 251 -8.80 -23.62 -37.22
C GLY A 251 -10.00 -24.31 -37.87
N PRO A 252 -10.20 -24.13 -39.18
CA PRO A 252 -11.35 -24.70 -39.87
C PRO A 252 -11.19 -26.22 -39.95
N GLY A 253 -12.13 -26.93 -39.32
CA GLY A 253 -12.59 -28.25 -39.73
C GLY A 253 -11.62 -29.41 -39.58
N THR A 254 -11.83 -30.25 -38.56
CA THR A 254 -11.88 -31.69 -38.78
C THR A 254 -12.97 -32.31 -37.91
N SER A 255 -13.52 -33.38 -38.46
CA SER A 255 -14.86 -33.92 -38.25
C SER A 255 -15.02 -34.72 -36.95
N SER A 256 -16.17 -34.53 -36.31
CA SER A 256 -17.05 -35.56 -35.74
C SER A 256 -16.46 -36.94 -35.47
N ILE A 257 -16.30 -37.30 -34.19
CA ILE A 257 -16.63 -38.64 -33.70
C ILE A 257 -17.50 -38.52 -32.45
N ARG A 258 -18.75 -38.95 -32.60
CA ARG A 258 -19.77 -39.11 -31.56
C ARG A 258 -19.48 -40.37 -30.73
N GLN A 259 -19.43 -40.23 -29.41
CA GLN A 259 -19.91 -41.22 -28.44
C GLN A 259 -20.43 -40.39 -27.25
N GLY A 260 -21.69 -40.39 -26.82
CA GLY A 260 -22.71 -41.42 -26.93
C GLY A 260 -22.80 -42.19 -25.62
N THR A 261 -23.14 -41.54 -24.50
CA THR A 261 -23.74 -42.23 -23.36
C THR A 261 -24.84 -41.38 -22.71
N SER A 262 -25.97 -42.04 -22.56
CA SER A 262 -27.26 -41.61 -22.10
C SER A 262 -27.38 -41.65 -20.58
N SER A 263 -27.91 -40.59 -19.96
CA SER A 263 -28.69 -40.72 -18.71
C SER A 263 -29.51 -39.47 -18.42
N ALA A 264 -30.80 -39.53 -18.75
CA ALA A 264 -31.84 -38.78 -18.07
C ALA A 264 -33.21 -39.38 -18.40
N ARG A 265 -33.85 -40.04 -17.42
CA ARG A 265 -35.31 -40.15 -17.36
C ARG A 265 -35.79 -40.55 -15.96
N SER A 266 -36.13 -39.57 -15.13
CA SER A 266 -37.08 -39.78 -14.03
C SER A 266 -38.30 -38.92 -14.31
N GLN A 267 -39.47 -39.56 -14.38
CA GLN A 267 -40.76 -38.92 -14.60
C GLN A 267 -41.52 -38.84 -13.27
N ILE A 268 -41.87 -37.60 -12.89
CA ILE A 268 -43.23 -37.12 -12.57
C ILE A 268 -44.17 -38.08 -11.82
N LYS A 269 -44.66 -37.62 -10.64
CA LYS A 269 -46.11 -37.44 -10.40
C LYS A 269 -46.41 -36.52 -9.19
N PRO A 270 -47.34 -35.56 -9.33
CA PRO A 270 -47.83 -34.69 -8.26
C PRO A 270 -49.09 -35.29 -7.61
N ARG A 271 -49.37 -34.94 -6.34
CA ARG A 271 -50.66 -35.22 -5.70
C ARG A 271 -51.18 -33.99 -4.98
N PHE A 272 -52.34 -33.54 -5.47
CA PHE A 272 -53.22 -32.53 -4.91
C PHE A 272 -53.72 -32.89 -3.51
N SER A 273 -53.93 -31.88 -2.67
CA SER A 273 -54.99 -31.84 -1.65
C SER A 273 -55.36 -30.38 -1.36
N PRO A 274 -56.65 -30.00 -1.44
CA PRO A 274 -57.13 -28.66 -1.12
C PRO A 274 -57.68 -28.61 0.32
N SER A 275 -57.63 -27.45 0.97
CA SER A 275 -58.71 -27.00 1.86
C SER A 275 -58.61 -25.50 2.21
N PRO A 276 -59.77 -24.85 2.45
CA PRO A 276 -59.90 -23.40 2.51
C PRO A 276 -60.01 -22.89 3.96
N SER A 277 -59.76 -21.59 4.18
CA SER A 277 -60.72 -20.65 4.79
C SER A 277 -60.04 -19.39 5.37
N THR A 278 -60.66 -18.24 5.06
CA THR A 278 -60.80 -17.02 5.87
C THR A 278 -59.57 -16.37 6.52
N SER A 279 -59.24 -15.15 6.10
CA SER A 279 -59.72 -13.93 6.79
C SER A 279 -59.02 -12.66 6.29
N THR A 280 -59.86 -11.69 5.99
CA THR A 280 -59.67 -10.26 5.71
C THR A 280 -58.69 -9.56 6.66
N ILE A 281 -57.84 -8.66 6.13
CA ILE A 281 -57.49 -7.29 6.61
C ILE A 281 -56.67 -6.59 5.51
N PRO A 282 -56.98 -5.32 5.13
CA PRO A 282 -56.21 -4.56 4.15
C PRO A 282 -55.29 -3.52 4.81
N LYS A 283 -54.01 -3.47 4.45
CA LYS A 283 -53.15 -2.27 4.44
C LYS A 283 -51.70 -2.64 4.11
N ALA A 284 -51.17 -2.06 3.03
CA ALA A 284 -49.90 -1.33 2.97
C ALA A 284 -49.29 -1.38 1.55
N ILE A 285 -49.43 -0.24 0.87
CA ILE A 285 -48.42 0.46 0.06
C ILE A 285 -47.25 -0.41 -0.41
N SER A 286 -47.33 -0.80 -1.68
CA SER A 286 -46.27 -1.38 -2.48
C SER A 286 -45.02 -0.50 -2.51
N SER A 287 -43.90 -1.02 -2.04
CA SER A 287 -42.56 -0.56 -2.44
C SER A 287 -41.92 -1.66 -3.30
N PRO A 288 -41.32 -1.34 -4.46
CA PRO A 288 -40.74 -2.35 -5.32
C PRO A 288 -39.41 -2.86 -4.74
N ILE A 289 -39.38 -4.18 -4.59
CA ILE A 289 -38.21 -5.02 -4.42
C ILE A 289 -37.32 -4.84 -5.65
N ASN A 290 -36.15 -4.20 -5.50
CA ASN A 290 -35.10 -4.27 -6.51
C ASN A 290 -34.09 -5.34 -6.09
N GLY A 291 -34.11 -6.41 -6.88
CA GLY A 291 -33.32 -7.60 -6.69
C GLY A 291 -31.83 -7.38 -6.87
N THR A 292 -31.09 -8.13 -6.07
CA THR A 292 -29.72 -8.57 -6.28
C THR A 292 -29.56 -9.07 -7.72
N ARG A 293 -28.84 -8.30 -8.54
CA ARG A 293 -28.34 -8.75 -9.84
C ARG A 293 -26.85 -9.05 -9.72
N ASP A 294 -26.60 -10.33 -9.51
CA ASP A 294 -25.47 -11.07 -10.05
C ASP A 294 -25.48 -10.93 -11.59
N GLY A 295 -24.31 -10.71 -12.20
CA GLY A 295 -24.24 -10.47 -13.64
C GLY A 295 -22.97 -9.79 -14.14
N THR A 296 -21.88 -10.55 -14.13
CA THR A 296 -20.70 -10.44 -14.98
C THR A 296 -21.02 -9.94 -16.40
N ARG A 297 -20.46 -8.79 -16.80
CA ARG A 297 -20.25 -8.39 -18.20
C ARG A 297 -19.14 -7.34 -18.26
N ASP A 298 -17.91 -7.84 -18.31
CA ASP A 298 -16.76 -7.07 -18.78
C ASP A 298 -16.65 -7.32 -20.28
N GLY A 299 -16.80 -6.23 -21.05
CA GLY A 299 -16.81 -6.20 -22.50
C GLY A 299 -16.32 -4.83 -22.88
N THR A 300 -15.01 -4.75 -23.08
CA THR A 300 -14.25 -3.61 -23.56
C THR A 300 -14.93 -3.01 -24.79
N ARG A 301 -15.61 -1.90 -24.57
CA ARG A 301 -16.06 -0.99 -25.63
C ARG A 301 -15.47 0.36 -25.29
N ASP A 302 -14.20 0.54 -25.67
CA ASP A 302 -13.53 1.83 -25.75
C ASP A 302 -14.20 2.63 -26.86
N GLY A 303 -15.34 3.23 -26.53
CA GLY A 303 -16.01 4.27 -27.31
C GLY A 303 -15.91 5.58 -26.53
N PRO A 304 -15.39 6.67 -27.13
CA PRO A 304 -15.33 7.97 -26.49
C PRO A 304 -16.70 8.67 -26.61
N GLU A 305 -17.63 8.34 -25.73
CA GLU A 305 -18.80 9.19 -25.42
C GLU A 305 -18.88 9.27 -23.89
N ALA A 306 -18.26 10.25 -23.23
CA ALA A 306 -18.79 11.62 -23.09
C ALA A 306 -20.23 11.67 -22.54
N GLY A 307 -20.66 10.65 -21.80
CA GLY A 307 -21.69 10.82 -20.79
C GLY A 307 -21.06 11.48 -19.56
N ASP A 308 -21.38 12.75 -19.33
CA ASP A 308 -21.09 13.55 -18.13
C ASP A 308 -21.83 12.98 -16.89
N GLU A 309 -21.88 11.65 -16.75
CA GLU A 309 -22.54 11.03 -15.63
C GLU A 309 -21.71 11.30 -14.36
N PRO A 310 -22.36 11.75 -13.28
CA PRO A 310 -21.68 12.03 -12.03
C PRO A 310 -20.99 10.75 -11.55
N GLN A 311 -19.66 10.78 -11.45
CA GLN A 311 -18.86 9.66 -10.98
C GLN A 311 -19.15 9.43 -9.50
N THR A 312 -20.14 8.59 -9.23
CA THR A 312 -20.58 8.23 -7.88
C THR A 312 -19.99 6.87 -7.51
N LEU A 313 -19.24 6.83 -6.42
CA LEU A 313 -18.63 5.62 -5.88
C LEU A 313 -19.29 5.29 -4.54
N ASP A 314 -19.98 4.16 -4.45
CA ASP A 314 -20.64 3.71 -3.23
C ASP A 314 -19.77 2.71 -2.46
N PHE A 315 -19.37 3.10 -1.26
CA PHE A 315 -18.55 2.31 -0.33
C PHE A 315 -19.36 1.83 0.88
N HIS A 316 -20.70 1.88 0.83
CA HIS A 316 -21.51 1.37 1.91
C HIS A 316 -21.26 -0.12 2.14
N GLY A 317 -20.85 -0.49 3.36
CA GLY A 317 -20.56 -1.87 3.74
C GLY A 317 -19.16 -2.38 3.34
N TRP A 318 -18.31 -1.53 2.76
CA TRP A 318 -16.93 -1.89 2.45
C TRP A 318 -16.04 -1.90 3.70
N LEU A 319 -14.94 -2.64 3.64
CA LEU A 319 -13.87 -2.52 4.62
C LEU A 319 -13.19 -1.13 4.48
N PRO A 320 -12.82 -0.46 5.59
CA PRO A 320 -12.27 0.90 5.53
C PRO A 320 -11.02 1.05 4.66
N GLU A 321 -10.11 0.08 4.70
CA GLU A 321 -8.88 0.10 3.88
C GLU A 321 -9.19 -0.09 2.39
N ASP A 322 -10.06 -1.05 2.05
CA ASP A 322 -10.43 -1.32 0.65
C ASP A 322 -11.14 -0.13 0.02
N ALA A 323 -12.04 0.51 0.77
CA ALA A 323 -12.73 1.72 0.34
C ALA A 323 -11.73 2.87 0.08
N ALA A 324 -10.80 3.11 1.00
CA ALA A 324 -9.80 4.17 0.85
C ALA A 324 -8.85 3.91 -0.33
N ASN A 325 -8.37 2.68 -0.48
CA ASN A 325 -7.49 2.29 -1.59
C ASN A 325 -8.19 2.43 -2.95
N THR A 326 -9.44 1.99 -3.04
CA THR A 326 -10.25 2.09 -4.26
C THR A 326 -10.57 3.54 -4.60
N ALA A 327 -10.94 4.35 -3.60
CA ALA A 327 -11.17 5.78 -3.76
C ALA A 327 -9.90 6.50 -4.24
N ALA A 328 -8.74 6.23 -3.62
CA ALA A 328 -7.46 6.84 -4.01
C ALA A 328 -7.09 6.53 -5.48
N GLN A 329 -7.24 5.28 -5.91
CA GLN A 329 -6.99 4.89 -7.30
C GLN A 329 -7.92 5.60 -8.29
N ARG A 330 -9.21 5.70 -7.96
CA ARG A 330 -10.20 6.36 -8.82
C ARG A 330 -9.96 7.86 -8.91
N LEU A 331 -9.70 8.52 -7.78
CA LEU A 331 -9.39 9.95 -7.74
C LEU A 331 -8.06 10.29 -8.44
N ALA A 332 -7.08 9.39 -8.41
CA ALA A 332 -5.84 9.57 -9.15
C ALA A 332 -6.09 9.57 -10.67
N ARG A 333 -6.92 8.65 -11.18
CA ARG A 333 -7.30 8.62 -12.60
C ARG A 333 -8.12 9.83 -12.99
N TRP A 334 -9.13 10.18 -12.19
CA TRP A 334 -9.95 11.37 -12.38
C TRP A 334 -9.10 12.65 -12.51
N TRP A 335 -8.15 12.83 -11.58
CA TRP A 335 -7.27 14.00 -11.61
C TRP A 335 -6.30 14.00 -12.80
N ALA A 336 -5.84 12.83 -13.24
CA ALA A 336 -5.03 12.71 -14.44
C ALA A 336 -5.80 13.12 -15.70
N THR A 337 -7.09 12.75 -15.80
CA THR A 337 -7.97 13.19 -16.89
C THR A 337 -8.17 14.70 -16.87
N GLU A 338 -8.41 15.30 -15.71
CA GLU A 338 -8.52 16.76 -15.56
C GLU A 338 -7.23 17.46 -16.03
N LEU A 339 -6.05 16.98 -15.61
CA LEU A 339 -4.77 17.56 -16.03
C LEU A 339 -4.57 17.47 -17.55
N ALA A 340 -4.87 16.32 -18.16
CA ALA A 340 -4.77 16.15 -19.61
C ALA A 340 -5.73 17.09 -20.36
N GLN A 341 -6.95 17.28 -19.87
CA GLN A 341 -7.89 18.22 -20.46
C GLN A 341 -7.47 19.68 -20.28
N ARG A 342 -6.80 20.03 -19.17
CA ARG A 342 -6.24 21.38 -19.00
C ARG A 342 -5.14 21.68 -20.00
N GLU A 343 -4.27 20.71 -20.23
CA GLU A 343 -3.20 20.81 -21.24
C GLU A 343 -3.79 21.00 -22.64
N LEU A 344 -4.81 20.20 -23.00
CA LEU A 344 -5.48 20.30 -24.29
C LEU A 344 -6.19 21.65 -24.49
N ASN A 345 -6.81 22.20 -23.44
CA ASN A 345 -7.56 23.45 -23.49
C ASN A 345 -6.71 24.70 -23.14
N ASN A 346 -5.40 24.56 -22.95
CA ASN A 346 -4.49 25.65 -22.55
C ASN A 346 -4.94 26.43 -21.29
N THR A 347 -5.56 25.75 -20.32
CA THR A 347 -5.96 26.36 -19.06
C THR A 347 -4.84 26.27 -18.00
N ARG A 348 -4.94 27.08 -16.94
CA ARG A 348 -3.89 27.19 -15.93
C ARG A 348 -3.76 25.90 -15.13
N LEU A 349 -2.64 25.20 -15.28
CA LEU A 349 -2.27 23.99 -14.50
C LEU A 349 -2.28 24.19 -12.98
N ASN A 350 -2.16 25.44 -12.51
CA ASN A 350 -2.13 25.80 -11.09
C ASN A 350 -3.52 25.94 -10.42
N GLN A 351 -4.62 25.72 -11.13
CA GLN A 351 -5.95 25.77 -10.54
C GLN A 351 -6.17 24.60 -9.57
N ILE A 352 -6.78 24.90 -8.41
CA ILE A 352 -7.05 23.89 -7.37
C ILE A 352 -8.30 23.08 -7.71
N GLU A 353 -9.36 23.73 -8.20
CA GLU A 353 -10.63 23.10 -8.55
C GLU A 353 -10.58 22.49 -9.95
N ALA A 354 -11.18 21.32 -10.14
CA ALA A 354 -11.37 20.70 -11.45
C ALA A 354 -12.39 21.51 -12.26
N VAL A 355 -12.09 21.79 -13.52
CA VAL A 355 -12.92 22.65 -14.39
C VAL A 355 -13.44 21.88 -15.61
N HIS A 356 -12.71 20.86 -16.07
CA HIS A 356 -13.01 20.13 -17.30
C HIS A 356 -13.64 18.76 -17.02
N VAL A 357 -13.46 18.23 -15.80
CA VAL A 357 -14.08 16.98 -15.34
C VAL A 357 -15.07 17.26 -14.22
N SER A 358 -16.24 16.63 -14.32
CA SER A 358 -17.28 16.66 -13.29
C SER A 358 -16.76 16.17 -11.92
N PRO A 359 -17.22 16.76 -10.79
CA PRO A 359 -16.84 16.35 -9.45
C PRO A 359 -17.15 14.87 -9.15
N VAL A 360 -16.33 14.23 -8.33
CA VAL A 360 -16.52 12.82 -7.91
C VAL A 360 -17.24 12.77 -6.58
N THR A 361 -18.29 11.95 -6.49
CA THR A 361 -19.05 11.75 -5.25
C THR A 361 -18.71 10.40 -4.62
N LEU A 362 -18.21 10.40 -3.38
CA LEU A 362 -17.90 9.20 -2.61
C LEU A 362 -18.97 8.99 -1.53
N VAL A 363 -19.82 7.98 -1.67
CA VAL A 363 -20.85 7.63 -0.69
C VAL A 363 -20.24 6.66 0.32
N THR A 364 -20.13 7.07 1.59
CA THR A 364 -19.52 6.25 2.65
C THR A 364 -20.55 5.70 3.64
N GLY A 365 -21.80 6.15 3.51
CA GLY A 365 -22.90 5.79 4.42
C GLY A 365 -23.00 6.70 5.65
N ARG A 366 -24.11 6.58 6.38
CA ARG A 366 -24.41 7.42 7.56
C ARG A 366 -23.81 6.92 8.88
N GLY A 367 -23.18 5.75 8.88
CA GLY A 367 -22.63 5.14 10.10
C GLY A 367 -23.65 4.50 11.06
N LEU A 368 -24.96 4.55 10.73
CA LEU A 368 -26.03 3.99 11.57
C LEU A 368 -25.92 2.46 11.75
N HIS A 369 -25.27 1.77 10.82
CA HIS A 369 -25.06 0.33 10.86
C HIS A 369 -23.64 -0.08 11.30
N SER A 370 -22.79 0.88 11.63
CA SER A 370 -21.44 0.59 12.11
C SER A 370 -21.45 0.24 13.59
N THR A 371 -20.63 -0.73 14.01
CA THR A 371 -20.50 -1.16 15.41
C THR A 371 -20.09 0.01 16.28
N GLY A 372 -20.99 0.51 17.12
CA GLY A 372 -20.78 1.69 17.99
C GLY A 372 -21.16 3.04 17.38
N GLY A 373 -21.86 3.07 16.23
CA GLY A 373 -22.36 4.32 15.62
C GLY A 373 -21.29 5.22 14.99
N VAL A 374 -20.03 4.78 14.98
CA VAL A 374 -18.91 5.52 14.38
C VAL A 374 -18.64 5.01 12.96
N PRO A 375 -18.76 5.85 11.92
CA PRO A 375 -18.56 5.44 10.53
C PRO A 375 -17.07 5.26 10.19
N ARG A 376 -16.53 4.07 10.46
CA ARG A 376 -15.09 3.75 10.22
C ARG A 376 -14.64 4.03 8.79
N VAL A 377 -15.45 3.67 7.80
CA VAL A 377 -15.16 3.91 6.36
C VAL A 377 -15.04 5.41 6.08
N ARG A 378 -15.97 6.22 6.62
CA ARG A 378 -15.97 7.67 6.43
C ARG A 378 -14.70 8.30 7.00
N ILE A 379 -14.34 7.96 8.24
CA ILE A 379 -13.13 8.48 8.90
C ILE A 379 -11.88 8.13 8.09
N ARG A 380 -11.79 6.88 7.61
CA ARG A 380 -10.63 6.43 6.84
C ARG A 380 -10.53 7.13 5.48
N VAL A 381 -11.65 7.28 4.77
CA VAL A 381 -11.72 8.00 3.48
C VAL A 381 -11.39 9.48 3.67
N GLN A 382 -11.92 10.13 4.72
CA GLN A 382 -11.61 11.52 5.04
C GLN A 382 -10.11 11.73 5.26
N ARG A 383 -9.50 10.92 6.11
CA ARG A 383 -8.05 10.96 6.37
C ARG A 383 -7.23 10.80 5.09
N MET A 384 -7.63 9.87 4.22
CA MET A 384 -6.98 9.67 2.93
C MET A 384 -7.12 10.91 2.01
N LEU A 385 -8.29 11.55 1.97
CA LEU A 385 -8.49 12.78 1.20
C LEU A 385 -7.57 13.91 1.70
N ASP A 386 -7.44 14.07 3.02
CA ASP A 386 -6.58 15.08 3.64
C ASP A 386 -5.10 14.79 3.36
N GLU A 387 -4.65 13.55 3.55
CA GLU A 387 -3.27 13.09 3.28
C GLU A 387 -2.88 13.34 1.81
N LEU A 388 -3.78 13.07 0.87
CA LEU A 388 -3.54 13.26 -0.56
C LEU A 388 -3.84 14.69 -1.06
N ASN A 389 -4.20 15.59 -0.14
CA ASN A 389 -4.48 17.01 -0.37
C ASN A 389 -5.63 17.25 -1.36
N TYR A 390 -6.66 16.41 -1.34
CA TYR A 390 -7.88 16.64 -2.12
C TYR A 390 -8.74 17.74 -1.49
N VAL A 391 -9.44 18.50 -2.34
CA VAL A 391 -10.44 19.48 -1.92
C VAL A 391 -11.81 18.85 -2.10
N TYR A 392 -12.59 18.84 -1.02
CA TYR A 392 -13.89 18.19 -1.00
C TYR A 392 -14.89 18.98 -0.15
N ILE A 393 -16.17 18.77 -0.47
CA ILE A 393 -17.31 19.20 0.33
C ILE A 393 -17.80 17.98 1.10
N GLU A 394 -17.83 18.09 2.42
CA GLU A 394 -18.29 17.04 3.30
C GLU A 394 -19.79 17.14 3.56
N GLU A 395 -20.52 16.05 3.29
CA GLU A 395 -21.92 15.86 3.66
C GLU A 395 -22.06 14.66 4.62
N PRO A 396 -23.17 14.54 5.38
CA PRO A 396 -23.31 13.49 6.40
C PRO A 396 -23.11 12.04 5.92
N SER A 397 -23.34 11.76 4.65
CA SER A 397 -23.25 10.41 4.05
C SER A 397 -22.31 10.29 2.86
N ARG A 398 -21.70 11.39 2.41
CA ARG A 398 -20.88 11.41 1.20
C ARG A 398 -19.87 12.56 1.21
N PHE A 399 -18.83 12.41 0.40
CA PHE A 399 -17.87 13.46 0.08
C PHE A 399 -17.97 13.81 -1.39
N THR A 400 -18.03 15.09 -1.72
CA THR A 400 -17.98 15.56 -3.11
C THR A 400 -16.61 16.17 -3.36
N VAL A 401 -15.74 15.46 -4.08
CA VAL A 401 -14.38 15.89 -4.38
C VAL A 401 -14.40 16.83 -5.58
N THR A 402 -13.97 18.07 -5.37
CA THR A 402 -14.02 19.16 -6.36
C THR A 402 -12.65 19.56 -6.88
N GLY A 403 -11.56 19.13 -6.25
CA GLY A 403 -10.22 19.56 -6.66
C GLY A 403 -9.07 18.89 -5.90
N ARG A 404 -7.85 19.39 -6.12
CA ARG A 404 -6.63 18.94 -5.43
C ARG A 404 -5.63 20.07 -5.23
N ARG A 405 -5.12 20.23 -4.00
CA ARG A 405 -4.10 21.23 -3.66
C ARG A 405 -2.72 20.70 -4.07
N ARG A 406 -1.86 21.60 -4.56
CA ARG A 406 -0.44 21.30 -4.78
C ARG A 406 0.30 21.27 -3.44
N ILE A 407 1.07 20.21 -3.22
CA ILE A 407 2.06 20.18 -2.14
C ILE A 407 3.13 21.22 -2.49
N ARG A 408 3.25 22.27 -1.68
CA ARG A 408 4.39 23.17 -1.78
C ARG A 408 5.60 22.37 -1.31
N GLN A 409 6.44 21.93 -2.25
CA GLN A 409 7.80 21.51 -1.90
C GLN A 409 8.47 22.75 -1.30
N ARG A 410 8.69 22.72 0.02
CA ARG A 410 9.36 23.79 0.76
C ARG A 410 10.85 23.72 0.55
#